data_AF-A0A971QUK5-F1
#
_entry.id   AF-A0A971QUK5-F1
#
_cell.length_a   1.000
_cell.length_b   1.000
_cell.length_c   1.000
_cell.angle_alpha   90.00
_cell.angle_beta   90.00
_cell.angle_gamma   90.00
#
_symmetry.space_group_name_H-M   'P 1'
#
loop_
_entity.id
_entity.type
_entity.pdbx_description
1 polymer ?
#
loop_
_entity_poly.entity_id
_entity_poly.type
_entity_poly.pdbx_seq_one_letter_code
_entity_poly.pdbx_strand_id
1 'polypeptide(L)'
;MKTHDKARLWSHLAGYVLIAVFITIGFFIAPKGQEAFLEYLKEDGLVENLTTLFLLGGSGVAVYRALQSRRSGQRWAVVTWGVLAFLFFFAAGEEISWGQRIFNIETPGYFMEKNLQKETNLHNLMIGNIKVNKLIFSQLLTVALVFYLVFLRLLVKKSGFFHRLVTLTGVPLPSWDHVLVLLLSSVLISQYHLLKEGELRELAFSVVFFLIFLFPVRPGVRQGGDVISSGGKEN
;
A
#
# COMPACT_ATOMS: atom_id res chain seq x y z
N MET A 1 28.40 -8.01 2.47
CA MET A 1 27.12 -7.26 2.32
C MET A 1 26.95 -6.33 3.52
N LYS A 2 26.72 -5.03 3.31
CA LYS A 2 26.59 -4.04 4.40
C LYS A 2 25.33 -4.36 5.24
N THR A 3 25.34 -3.99 6.53
CA THR A 3 24.25 -4.26 7.49
C THR A 3 22.89 -3.70 7.02
N HIS A 4 22.89 -2.51 6.41
CA HIS A 4 21.68 -1.90 5.84
C HIS A 4 21.09 -2.70 4.66
N ASP A 5 21.92 -3.30 3.82
CA ASP A 5 21.46 -4.10 2.67
C ASP A 5 20.83 -5.42 3.15
N LYS A 6 21.38 -6.01 4.22
CA LYS A 6 20.77 -7.17 4.90
C LYS A 6 19.39 -6.84 5.45
N ALA A 7 19.26 -5.75 6.20
CA ALA A 7 17.99 -5.35 6.79
C ALA A 7 16.91 -5.15 5.71
N ARG A 8 17.25 -4.44 4.62
CA ARG A 8 16.35 -4.27 3.48
C ARG A 8 15.92 -5.61 2.90
N LEU A 9 16.87 -6.48 2.56
CA LEU A 9 16.59 -7.78 1.95
C LEU A 9 15.65 -8.61 2.83
N TRP A 10 15.96 -8.75 4.13
CA TRP A 10 15.16 -9.55 5.04
C TRP A 10 13.76 -8.99 5.25
N SER A 11 13.59 -7.66 5.32
CA SER A 11 12.26 -7.05 5.40
C SER A 11 11.42 -7.31 4.15
N HIS A 12 12.02 -7.21 2.95
CA HIS A 12 11.29 -7.49 1.69
C HIS A 12 10.91 -8.97 1.61
N LEU A 13 11.84 -9.88 1.90
CA LEU A 13 11.57 -11.31 1.94
C LEU A 13 10.46 -11.65 2.93
N ALA A 14 10.52 -11.12 4.15
CA ALA A 14 9.48 -11.35 5.15
C ALA A 14 8.10 -10.87 4.69
N GLY A 15 8.02 -9.65 4.13
CA GLY A 15 6.76 -9.12 3.61
C GLY A 15 6.22 -9.93 2.42
N TYR A 16 7.07 -10.33 1.48
CA TYR A 16 6.64 -11.11 0.32
C TYR A 16 6.22 -12.53 0.68
N VAL A 17 6.94 -13.16 1.61
CA VAL A 17 6.56 -14.48 2.16
C VAL A 17 5.23 -14.37 2.89
N LEU A 18 5.01 -13.32 3.69
CA LEU A 18 3.73 -13.09 4.34
C LEU A 18 2.58 -13.04 3.33
N ILE A 19 2.71 -12.20 2.28
CA ILE A 19 1.70 -12.11 1.21
C ILE A 19 1.47 -13.48 0.56
N ALA A 20 2.55 -14.18 0.20
CA ALA A 20 2.46 -15.48 -0.45
C ALA A 20 1.78 -16.54 0.44
N VAL A 21 2.04 -16.52 1.75
CA VAL A 21 1.41 -17.44 2.72
C VAL A 21 -0.10 -17.23 2.78
N PHE A 22 -0.57 -15.99 2.93
CA PHE A 22 -2.00 -15.70 3.01
C PHE A 22 -2.71 -16.05 1.69
N ILE A 23 -2.12 -15.72 0.54
CA ILE A 23 -2.66 -16.15 -0.75
C ILE A 23 -2.68 -17.69 -0.84
N THR A 24 -1.61 -18.37 -0.46
CA THR A 24 -1.57 -19.83 -0.53
C THR A 24 -2.64 -20.48 0.35
N ILE A 25 -2.85 -19.97 1.57
CA ILE A 25 -3.93 -20.40 2.46
C ILE A 25 -5.30 -20.18 1.80
N GLY A 26 -5.50 -19.02 1.16
CA GLY A 26 -6.70 -18.72 0.38
C GLY A 26 -7.01 -19.79 -0.68
N PHE A 27 -6.00 -20.27 -1.42
CA PHE A 27 -6.18 -21.36 -2.40
C PHE A 27 -6.56 -22.70 -1.79
N PHE A 28 -6.16 -22.98 -0.55
CA PHE A 28 -6.61 -24.20 0.16
C PHE A 28 -8.01 -24.07 0.76
N ILE A 29 -8.48 -22.83 1.01
CA ILE A 29 -9.79 -22.56 1.61
C ILE A 29 -10.86 -22.36 0.54
N ALA A 30 -10.55 -21.68 -0.57
CA ALA A 30 -11.51 -21.37 -1.63
C ALA A 30 -12.29 -22.59 -2.16
N PRO A 31 -11.68 -23.77 -2.38
CA PRO A 31 -12.40 -24.97 -2.82
C PRO A 31 -13.44 -25.49 -1.82
N LYS A 32 -13.35 -25.08 -0.54
CA LYS A 32 -14.31 -25.45 0.51
C LYS A 32 -15.60 -24.62 0.45
N GLY A 33 -15.67 -23.62 -0.43
CA GLY A 33 -16.86 -22.81 -0.69
C GLY A 33 -16.82 -21.41 -0.06
N GLN A 34 -17.85 -20.63 -0.39
CA GLN A 34 -17.96 -19.21 -0.05
C GLN A 34 -17.99 -18.97 1.48
N GLU A 35 -18.65 -19.82 2.25
CA GLU A 35 -18.74 -19.67 3.72
C GLU A 35 -17.37 -19.82 4.40
N ALA A 36 -16.61 -20.84 4.03
CA ALA A 36 -15.26 -21.05 4.56
C ALA A 36 -14.32 -19.89 4.20
N PHE A 37 -14.48 -19.32 3.00
CA PHE A 37 -13.71 -18.17 2.55
C PHE A 37 -14.10 -16.87 3.28
N LEU A 38 -15.39 -16.69 3.60
CA LEU A 38 -15.85 -15.57 4.42
C LEU A 38 -15.36 -15.68 5.87
N GLU A 39 -15.31 -16.86 6.46
CA GLU A 39 -14.74 -17.06 7.80
C GLU A 39 -13.22 -16.79 7.81
N TYR A 40 -12.52 -17.18 6.75
CA TYR A 40 -11.10 -16.88 6.58
C TYR A 40 -10.82 -15.38 6.50
N LEU A 41 -11.66 -14.64 5.77
CA LEU A 41 -11.58 -13.19 5.56
C LEU A 41 -12.65 -12.45 6.38
N LYS A 42 -12.94 -12.95 7.58
CA LYS A 42 -13.93 -12.32 8.44
C LYS A 42 -13.45 -10.97 8.94
N GLU A 43 -14.42 -10.12 9.26
CA GLU A 43 -14.15 -8.85 9.95
C GLU A 43 -13.47 -9.11 11.28
N ASP A 44 -12.63 -8.18 11.73
CA ASP A 44 -11.77 -8.35 12.90
C ASP A 44 -10.85 -9.58 12.82
N GLY A 45 -10.72 -10.15 11.62
CA GLY A 45 -9.92 -11.30 11.33
C GLY A 45 -8.43 -10.98 11.27
N LEU A 46 -7.62 -12.01 11.09
CA LEU A 46 -6.18 -11.85 11.04
C LEU A 46 -5.72 -10.98 9.85
N VAL A 47 -6.42 -11.06 8.71
CA VAL A 47 -6.09 -10.30 7.49
C VAL A 47 -6.29 -8.81 7.70
N GLU A 48 -7.47 -8.39 8.15
CA GLU A 48 -7.81 -6.98 8.43
C GLU A 48 -6.89 -6.37 9.50
N ASN A 49 -6.64 -7.11 10.59
CA ASN A 49 -5.72 -6.66 11.65
C ASN A 49 -4.29 -6.45 11.12
N LEU A 50 -3.82 -7.34 10.23
CA LEU A 50 -2.52 -7.17 9.58
C LEU A 50 -2.53 -5.99 8.60
N THR A 51 -3.57 -5.83 7.79
CA THR A 51 -3.74 -4.68 6.90
C THR A 51 -3.65 -3.38 7.71
N THR A 52 -4.42 -3.26 8.78
CA THR A 52 -4.38 -2.14 9.73
C THR A 52 -2.99 -1.92 10.29
N LEU A 53 -2.31 -2.98 10.74
CA LEU A 53 -0.96 -2.90 11.29
C LEU A 53 0.05 -2.33 10.28
N PHE A 54 0.01 -2.79 9.03
CA PHE A 54 0.90 -2.29 7.98
C PHE A 54 0.56 -0.87 7.55
N LEU A 55 -0.73 -0.50 7.53
CA LEU A 55 -1.16 0.88 7.26
C LEU A 55 -0.69 1.84 8.37
N LEU A 56 -0.89 1.50 9.64
CA LEU A 56 -0.38 2.28 10.78
C LEU A 56 1.15 2.32 10.80
N GLY A 57 1.81 1.20 10.52
CA GLY A 57 3.26 1.14 10.36
C GLY A 57 3.75 2.07 9.24
N GLY A 58 3.06 2.08 8.11
CA GLY A 58 3.33 2.97 6.97
C GLY A 58 3.17 4.44 7.36
N SER A 59 2.09 4.76 8.08
CA SER A 59 1.88 6.10 8.63
C SER A 59 3.01 6.52 9.58
N GLY A 60 3.41 5.65 10.51
CA GLY A 60 4.52 5.92 11.45
C GLY A 60 5.85 6.16 10.73
N VAL A 61 6.18 5.35 9.72
CA VAL A 61 7.37 5.56 8.87
C VAL A 61 7.28 6.90 8.14
N ALA A 62 6.12 7.24 7.58
CA ALA A 62 5.91 8.50 6.88
C ALA A 62 6.08 9.72 7.83
N VAL A 63 5.55 9.67 9.06
CA VAL A 63 5.81 10.69 10.09
C VAL A 63 7.30 10.83 10.36
N TYR A 64 8.01 9.72 10.58
CA TYR A 64 9.45 9.73 10.80
C TYR A 64 10.23 10.35 9.63
N ARG A 65 9.81 10.08 8.39
CA ARG A 65 10.40 10.68 7.17
C ARG A 65 10.09 12.17 7.06
N ALA A 66 8.89 12.62 7.41
CA ALA A 66 8.51 14.03 7.46
C ALA A 66 9.39 14.80 8.46
N LEU A 67 9.61 14.23 9.66
CA LEU A 67 10.47 14.84 10.68
C LEU A 67 11.94 14.95 10.23
N GLN A 68 12.48 13.93 9.56
CA GLN A 68 13.83 14.00 8.97
C GLN A 68 13.92 15.04 7.86
N SER A 69 12.91 15.13 7.00
CA SER A 69 12.83 16.10 5.91
C SER A 69 12.79 17.53 6.45
N ARG A 70 12.07 17.76 7.56
CA ARG A 70 12.01 19.04 8.26
C ARG A 70 13.39 19.45 8.78
N ARG A 71 14.13 18.53 9.42
CA ARG A 71 15.50 18.80 9.89
C ARG A 71 16.47 19.13 8.76
N SER A 72 16.21 18.60 7.56
CA SER A 72 17.03 18.82 6.37
C SER A 72 16.58 20.03 5.53
N GLY A 73 15.59 20.80 5.98
CA GLY A 73 15.06 21.96 5.25
C GLY A 73 14.21 21.64 4.00
N GLN A 74 13.89 20.38 3.74
CA GLN A 74 13.17 19.92 2.55
C GLN A 74 11.66 20.08 2.71
N ARG A 75 11.15 21.32 2.61
CA ARG A 75 9.75 21.67 2.91
C ARG A 75 8.73 20.86 2.10
N TRP A 76 8.97 20.64 0.82
CA TRP A 76 8.07 19.87 -0.04
C TRP A 76 8.01 18.38 0.34
N ALA A 77 9.14 17.79 0.74
CA ALA A 77 9.17 16.44 1.27
C ALA A 77 8.40 16.32 2.60
N VAL A 78 8.44 17.34 3.46
CA VAL A 78 7.58 17.36 4.67
C VAL A 78 6.10 17.28 4.31
N VAL A 79 5.66 18.05 3.30
CA VAL A 79 4.27 18.02 2.84
C VAL A 79 3.92 16.64 2.28
N THR A 80 4.74 16.08 1.39
CA THR A 80 4.50 14.76 0.80
C THR A 80 4.41 13.68 1.87
N TRP A 81 5.38 13.60 2.78
CA TRP A 81 5.36 12.60 3.85
C TRP A 81 4.24 12.84 4.86
N GLY A 82 3.87 14.09 5.15
CA GLY A 82 2.73 14.42 6.00
C GLY A 82 1.39 13.98 5.40
N VAL A 83 1.19 14.21 4.10
CA VAL A 83 0.00 13.74 3.37
C VAL A 83 -0.05 12.21 3.37
N LEU A 84 1.06 11.54 3.06
CA LEU A 84 1.10 10.06 3.09
C LEU A 84 0.82 9.51 4.49
N ALA A 85 1.35 10.14 5.54
CA ALA A 85 1.08 9.76 6.93
C ALA A 85 -0.41 9.86 7.27
N PHE A 86 -1.04 10.98 6.91
CA PHE A 86 -2.47 11.19 7.11
C PHE A 86 -3.32 10.18 6.34
N LEU A 87 -3.03 9.98 5.05
CA LEU A 87 -3.79 9.05 4.21
C LEU A 87 -3.72 7.60 4.74
N PHE A 88 -2.54 7.14 5.16
CA PHE A 88 -2.37 5.79 5.69
C PHE A 88 -2.99 5.63 7.09
N PHE A 89 -2.93 6.68 7.92
CA PHE A 89 -3.62 6.67 9.21
C PHE A 89 -5.14 6.63 9.05
N PHE A 90 -5.67 7.44 8.13
CA PHE A 90 -7.09 7.46 7.82
C PHE A 90 -7.54 6.10 7.26
N ALA A 91 -6.80 5.53 6.30
CA ALA A 91 -7.10 4.20 5.76
C ALA A 91 -7.10 3.12 6.86
N ALA A 92 -6.15 3.15 7.80
CA ALA A 92 -6.15 2.23 8.93
C ALA A 92 -7.37 2.41 9.86
N GLY A 93 -7.79 3.66 10.07
CA GLY A 93 -8.99 3.96 10.86
C GLY A 93 -10.28 3.45 10.19
N GLU A 94 -10.37 3.62 8.88
CA GLU A 94 -11.48 3.11 8.07
C GLU A 94 -11.56 1.58 8.10
N GLU A 95 -10.41 0.90 8.06
CA GLU A 95 -10.30 -0.56 8.16
C GLU A 95 -10.92 -1.09 9.47
N ILE A 96 -10.65 -0.43 10.61
CA ILE A 96 -11.15 -0.88 11.92
C ILE A 96 -12.47 -0.23 12.36
N SER A 97 -13.14 0.54 11.50
CA SER A 97 -14.36 1.27 11.87
C SER A 97 -14.22 2.11 13.16
N TRP A 98 -13.13 2.88 13.21
CA TRP A 98 -12.74 3.71 14.35
C TRP A 98 -13.79 4.68 14.89
N GLY A 99 -14.74 5.14 14.07
CA GLY A 99 -15.81 6.06 14.49
C GLY A 99 -16.62 5.50 15.66
N GLN A 100 -17.00 4.22 15.59
CA GLN A 100 -17.74 3.56 16.66
C GLN A 100 -16.81 3.04 17.75
N ARG A 101 -15.66 2.47 17.37
CA ARG A 101 -14.78 1.80 18.34
C ARG A 101 -14.00 2.73 19.24
N ILE A 102 -13.57 3.87 18.70
CA ILE A 102 -12.74 4.85 19.44
C ILE A 102 -13.60 6.00 19.95
N PHE A 103 -14.51 6.49 19.12
CA PHE A 103 -15.29 7.70 19.42
C PHE A 103 -16.72 7.41 19.89
N ASN A 104 -17.12 6.14 19.96
CA ASN A 104 -18.45 5.70 20.38
C ASN A 104 -19.59 6.42 19.62
N ILE A 105 -19.34 6.75 18.35
CA ILE A 105 -20.31 7.41 17.48
C ILE A 105 -21.34 6.35 17.08
N GLU A 106 -22.62 6.61 17.37
CA GLU A 106 -23.70 5.77 16.88
C GLU A 106 -23.78 5.81 15.36
N THR A 107 -24.03 4.66 14.72
CA THR A 107 -24.17 4.58 13.27
C THR A 107 -25.35 5.44 12.79
N PRO A 108 -25.13 6.51 12.01
CA PRO A 108 -26.21 7.34 11.51
C PRO A 108 -27.15 6.55 10.58
N GLY A 109 -28.42 6.97 10.48
CA GLY A 109 -29.43 6.26 9.68
C GLY A 109 -29.02 5.94 8.24
N TYR A 110 -28.28 6.84 7.59
CA TYR A 110 -27.73 6.61 6.25
C TYR A 110 -26.77 5.41 6.19
N PHE A 111 -25.86 5.30 7.17
CA PHE A 111 -24.90 4.19 7.26
C PHE A 111 -25.59 2.90 7.72
N MET A 112 -26.60 2.98 8.59
CA MET A 112 -27.42 1.81 8.95
C MET A 112 -28.11 1.17 7.76
N GLU A 113 -28.53 1.97 6.77
CA GLU A 113 -29.20 1.49 5.55
C GLU A 113 -28.21 1.05 4.47
N LYS A 114 -27.08 1.77 4.32
CA LYS A 114 -26.18 1.65 3.18
C LYS A 114 -24.85 0.96 3.47
N ASN A 115 -24.43 0.82 4.72
CA ASN A 115 -23.20 0.12 5.07
C ASN A 115 -23.50 -1.38 5.26
N LEU A 116 -22.73 -2.24 4.60
CA LEU A 116 -22.93 -3.70 4.63
C LEU A 116 -22.80 -4.29 6.03
N GLN A 117 -22.13 -3.59 6.93
CA GLN A 117 -21.84 -4.00 8.29
C GLN A 117 -22.47 -3.08 9.32
N LYS A 118 -23.29 -2.12 8.88
CA LYS A 118 -23.92 -1.13 9.74
C LYS A 118 -22.90 -0.31 10.53
N GLU A 119 -21.77 -0.04 9.88
CA GLU A 119 -20.67 0.74 10.41
C GLU A 119 -20.60 2.15 9.85
N THR A 120 -19.88 3.02 10.55
CA THR A 120 -19.65 4.42 10.16
C THR A 120 -18.54 4.58 9.12
N ASN A 121 -17.81 3.51 8.80
CA ASN A 121 -16.75 3.59 7.80
C ASN A 121 -17.32 3.75 6.37
N LEU A 122 -16.56 4.42 5.53
CA LEU A 122 -16.81 4.52 4.10
C LEU A 122 -16.41 3.23 3.37
N HIS A 123 -15.51 2.45 3.98
CA HIS A 123 -14.99 1.22 3.43
C HIS A 123 -16.09 0.18 3.13
N ASN A 124 -17.08 0.05 4.03
CA ASN A 124 -18.19 -0.89 3.89
C ASN A 124 -19.48 -0.27 3.32
N LEU A 125 -19.44 1.00 2.91
CA LEU A 125 -20.59 1.72 2.38
C LEU A 125 -20.97 1.23 0.96
N MET A 126 -22.26 1.21 0.63
CA MET A 126 -22.81 0.91 -0.69
C MET A 126 -23.53 2.14 -1.26
N ILE A 127 -23.17 2.53 -2.48
CA ILE A 127 -23.91 3.54 -3.24
C ILE A 127 -24.60 2.83 -4.41
N GLY A 128 -25.92 2.67 -4.31
CA GLY A 128 -26.67 1.79 -5.21
C GLY A 128 -26.25 0.33 -5.03
N ASN A 129 -25.83 -0.33 -6.11
CA ASN A 129 -25.35 -1.71 -6.10
C ASN A 129 -23.81 -1.83 -6.11
N ILE A 130 -23.09 -0.72 -5.88
CA ILE A 130 -21.62 -0.68 -5.94
C ILE A 130 -21.06 -0.38 -4.55
N LYS A 131 -20.15 -1.25 -4.08
CA LYS A 131 -19.35 -0.99 -2.87
C LYS A 131 -18.51 0.27 -3.07
N VAL A 132 -18.54 1.18 -2.10
CA VAL A 132 -17.78 2.42 -2.10
C VAL A 132 -16.28 2.14 -2.09
N ASN A 133 -15.79 1.12 -1.38
CA ASN A 133 -14.41 0.64 -1.56
C ASN A 133 -14.13 0.36 -3.06
N LYS A 134 -14.96 -0.42 -3.75
CA LYS A 134 -14.81 -0.68 -5.20
C LYS A 134 -14.95 0.57 -6.10
N LEU A 135 -15.64 1.62 -5.63
CA LEU A 135 -15.88 2.88 -6.35
C LEU A 135 -14.81 3.95 -6.07
N ILE A 136 -14.26 4.03 -4.86
CA ILE A 136 -13.15 4.93 -4.48
C ILE A 136 -11.84 4.30 -4.95
N PHE A 137 -11.69 2.97 -4.84
CA PHE A 137 -10.69 2.18 -5.57
C PHE A 137 -11.11 1.89 -7.02
N SER A 138 -11.89 2.80 -7.63
CA SER A 138 -12.23 2.73 -9.05
C SER A 138 -10.99 2.86 -9.95
N GLN A 139 -11.27 2.83 -11.26
CA GLN A 139 -10.34 3.07 -12.34
C GLN A 139 -9.38 4.25 -12.08
N LEU A 140 -9.82 5.33 -11.42
CA LEU A 140 -8.97 6.50 -11.18
C LEU A 140 -7.81 6.20 -10.22
N LEU A 141 -8.07 5.60 -9.05
CA LEU A 141 -7.01 5.22 -8.13
C LEU A 141 -6.11 4.15 -8.75
N THR A 142 -6.70 3.20 -9.47
CA THR A 142 -5.94 2.19 -10.21
C THR A 142 -4.99 2.83 -11.24
N VAL A 143 -5.48 3.78 -12.03
CA VAL A 143 -4.67 4.52 -13.01
C VAL A 143 -3.58 5.33 -12.31
N ALA A 144 -3.89 6.01 -11.21
CA ALA A 144 -2.91 6.75 -10.42
C ALA A 144 -1.82 5.83 -9.85
N LEU A 145 -2.20 4.66 -9.34
CA LEU A 145 -1.27 3.65 -8.83
C LEU A 145 -0.40 3.06 -9.93
N VAL A 146 -0.96 2.72 -11.10
CA VAL A 146 -0.18 2.25 -12.25
C VAL A 146 0.77 3.33 -12.74
N PHE A 147 0.32 4.58 -12.80
CA PHE A 147 1.17 5.72 -13.11
C PHE A 147 2.33 5.83 -12.11
N TYR A 148 2.04 5.81 -10.81
CA TYR A 148 3.05 5.89 -9.76
C TYR A 148 4.04 4.70 -9.76
N LEU A 149 3.53 3.48 -9.82
CA LEU A 149 4.31 2.25 -9.68
C LEU A 149 5.19 1.98 -10.91
N VAL A 150 4.66 2.24 -12.11
CA VAL A 150 5.30 1.89 -13.38
C VAL A 150 5.84 3.13 -14.07
N PHE A 151 4.96 4.07 -14.43
CA PHE A 151 5.33 5.17 -15.33
C PHE A 151 6.23 6.20 -14.68
N LEU A 152 5.91 6.69 -13.47
CA LEU A 152 6.71 7.67 -12.74
C LEU A 152 8.14 7.17 -12.56
N ARG A 153 8.30 5.89 -12.21
CA ARG A 153 9.62 5.28 -12.07
C ARG A 153 10.42 5.26 -13.37
N LEU A 154 9.79 4.94 -14.49
CA LEU A 154 10.42 4.98 -15.81
C LEU A 154 10.77 6.43 -16.21
N LEU A 155 9.86 7.37 -15.93
CA LEU A 155 10.00 8.78 -16.28
C LEU A 155 11.10 9.48 -15.48
N VAL A 156 11.30 9.12 -14.21
CA VAL A 156 12.41 9.64 -13.38
C VAL A 156 13.78 9.33 -13.99
N LYS A 157 13.93 8.19 -14.68
CA LYS A 157 15.18 7.84 -15.38
C LYS A 157 15.35 8.61 -16.69
N LYS A 158 14.26 8.87 -17.41
CA LYS A 158 14.28 9.43 -18.76
C LYS A 158 14.19 10.96 -18.81
N SER A 159 13.60 11.61 -17.81
CA SER A 159 13.27 13.03 -17.83
C SER A 159 13.78 13.78 -16.60
N GLY A 160 14.48 14.89 -16.85
CA GLY A 160 15.03 15.76 -15.81
C GLY A 160 13.94 16.49 -15.03
N PHE A 161 12.79 16.73 -15.65
CA PHE A 161 11.61 17.29 -14.98
C PHE A 161 11.11 16.35 -13.88
N PHE A 162 10.87 15.07 -14.20
CA PHE A 162 10.39 14.09 -13.21
C PHE A 162 11.45 13.76 -12.16
N HIS A 163 12.73 13.72 -12.54
CA HIS A 163 13.84 13.59 -11.59
C HIS A 163 13.85 14.75 -10.58
N ARG A 164 13.77 16.00 -11.05
CA ARG A 164 13.69 17.19 -10.20
C ARG A 164 12.45 17.18 -9.33
N LEU A 165 11.30 16.79 -9.89
CA LEU A 165 10.04 16.73 -9.15
C LEU A 165 10.16 15.76 -7.98
N VAL A 166 10.59 14.52 -8.23
CA VAL A 166 10.71 13.49 -7.18
C VAL A 166 11.80 13.83 -6.16
N THR A 167 12.93 14.41 -6.58
CA THR A 167 13.97 14.84 -5.63
C THR A 167 13.52 16.01 -4.76
N LEU A 168 12.71 16.94 -5.29
CA LEU A 168 12.17 18.07 -4.54
C LEU A 168 11.05 17.66 -3.59
N THR A 169 10.11 16.84 -4.04
CA THR A 169 8.96 16.40 -3.24
C THR A 169 9.28 15.21 -2.34
N GLY A 170 10.41 14.53 -2.55
CA GLY A 170 10.79 13.36 -1.75
C GLY A 170 9.80 12.19 -1.88
N VAL A 171 9.03 12.13 -2.97
CA VAL A 171 8.08 11.03 -3.23
C VAL A 171 8.83 9.69 -3.20
N PRO A 172 8.41 8.74 -2.35
CA PRO A 172 9.09 7.46 -2.27
C PRO A 172 8.89 6.69 -3.58
N LEU A 173 9.96 6.11 -4.14
CA LEU A 173 9.89 5.34 -5.37
C LEU A 173 9.89 3.83 -5.09
N PRO A 174 9.06 3.05 -5.80
CA PRO A 174 9.05 1.60 -5.68
C PRO A 174 10.23 0.94 -6.42
N SER A 175 10.66 -0.23 -5.96
CA SER A 175 11.53 -1.16 -6.70
C SER A 175 10.71 -2.14 -7.56
N TRP A 176 11.38 -2.92 -8.43
CA TRP A 176 10.68 -3.67 -9.50
C TRP A 176 10.04 -4.94 -8.95
N ASP A 177 10.65 -5.51 -7.93
CA ASP A 177 10.07 -6.49 -7.03
C ASP A 177 8.72 -6.01 -6.45
N HIS A 178 8.58 -4.77 -5.98
CA HIS A 178 7.26 -4.27 -5.51
C HIS A 178 6.18 -4.35 -6.58
N VAL A 179 6.50 -3.89 -7.81
CA VAL A 179 5.56 -3.94 -8.94
C VAL A 179 5.23 -5.38 -9.29
N LEU A 180 6.24 -6.25 -9.35
CA LEU A 180 6.11 -7.64 -9.74
C LEU A 180 5.29 -8.43 -8.71
N VAL A 181 5.55 -8.24 -7.41
CA VAL A 181 4.77 -8.84 -6.33
C VAL A 181 3.32 -8.38 -6.36
N LEU A 182 3.04 -7.09 -6.52
CA LEU A 182 1.66 -6.58 -6.60
C LEU A 182 0.90 -7.09 -7.83
N LEU A 183 1.57 -7.22 -8.98
CA LEU A 183 0.97 -7.77 -10.18
C LEU A 183 0.67 -9.26 -10.00
N LEU A 184 1.65 -10.05 -9.54
CA LEU A 184 1.48 -11.47 -9.31
C LEU A 184 0.40 -11.75 -8.25
N SER A 185 0.44 -11.04 -7.11
CA SER A 185 -0.58 -11.19 -6.07
C SER A 185 -1.96 -10.85 -6.60
N SER A 186 -2.11 -9.77 -7.37
CA SER A 186 -3.40 -9.37 -7.94
C SER A 186 -3.95 -10.42 -8.91
N VAL A 187 -3.09 -10.99 -9.78
CA VAL A 187 -3.47 -12.06 -10.72
C VAL A 187 -3.86 -13.34 -9.99
N LEU A 188 -3.10 -13.73 -8.97
CA LEU A 188 -3.41 -14.93 -8.18
C LEU A 188 -4.72 -14.76 -7.41
N ILE A 189 -4.91 -13.62 -6.74
CA ILE A 189 -6.13 -13.35 -5.97
C ILE A 189 -7.36 -13.28 -6.87
N SER A 190 -7.24 -12.78 -8.11
CA SER A 190 -8.38 -12.73 -9.03
C SER A 190 -8.87 -14.11 -9.49
N GLN A 191 -8.15 -15.19 -9.19
CA GLN A 191 -8.57 -16.55 -9.51
C GLN A 191 -9.58 -17.13 -8.50
N TYR A 192 -9.78 -16.49 -7.34
CA TYR A 192 -10.74 -16.99 -6.35
C TYR A 192 -12.17 -16.87 -6.85
N HIS A 193 -12.52 -15.73 -7.46
CA HIS A 193 -13.89 -15.43 -7.90
C HIS A 193 -14.93 -15.52 -6.76
N LEU A 194 -14.50 -15.29 -5.51
CA LEU A 194 -15.32 -15.33 -4.30
C LEU A 194 -15.48 -13.92 -3.73
N LEU A 195 -16.56 -13.71 -2.96
CA LEU A 195 -16.71 -12.45 -2.22
C LEU A 195 -15.55 -12.27 -1.23
N LYS A 196 -15.21 -11.00 -0.94
CA LYS A 196 -14.12 -10.60 -0.03
C LYS A 196 -12.70 -10.95 -0.47
N GLU A 197 -12.45 -11.47 -1.66
CA GLU A 197 -11.05 -11.62 -2.15
C GLU A 197 -10.25 -10.29 -2.17
N GLY A 198 -10.95 -9.14 -2.13
CA GLY A 198 -10.37 -7.80 -1.98
C GLY A 198 -9.50 -7.63 -0.74
N GLU A 199 -9.86 -8.25 0.39
CA GLU A 199 -9.12 -8.14 1.66
C GLU A 199 -7.66 -8.58 1.50
N LEU A 200 -7.42 -9.65 0.73
CA LEU A 200 -6.07 -10.15 0.45
C LEU A 200 -5.27 -9.19 -0.45
N ARG A 201 -5.95 -8.48 -1.37
CA ARG A 201 -5.29 -7.45 -2.18
C ARG A 201 -4.89 -6.28 -1.31
N GLU A 202 -5.75 -5.87 -0.39
CA GLU A 202 -5.50 -4.75 0.53
C GLU A 202 -4.36 -5.06 1.49
N LEU A 203 -4.27 -6.30 2.00
CA LEU A 203 -3.09 -6.78 2.72
C LEU A 203 -1.82 -6.71 1.86
N ALA A 204 -1.87 -7.19 0.61
CA ALA A 204 -0.71 -7.13 -0.28
C ALA A 204 -0.27 -5.68 -0.57
N PHE A 205 -1.22 -4.78 -0.80
CA PHE A 205 -0.95 -3.36 -1.00
C PHE A 205 -0.34 -2.72 0.25
N SER A 206 -0.93 -2.90 1.42
CA SER A 206 -0.45 -2.29 2.67
C SER A 206 0.97 -2.74 3.00
N VAL A 207 1.29 -4.03 2.87
CA VAL A 207 2.64 -4.58 3.07
C VAL A 207 3.64 -3.98 2.08
N VAL A 208 3.30 -3.94 0.79
CA VAL A 208 4.22 -3.41 -0.24
C VAL A 208 4.45 -1.91 -0.07
N PHE A 209 3.40 -1.13 0.20
CA PHE A 209 3.55 0.30 0.46
C PHE A 209 4.37 0.59 1.72
N PHE A 210 4.17 -0.19 2.78
CA PHE A 210 5.02 -0.12 3.97
C PHE A 210 6.51 -0.33 3.61
N LEU A 211 6.82 -1.36 2.81
CA LEU A 211 8.18 -1.62 2.35
C LEU A 211 8.74 -0.49 1.46
N ILE A 212 7.92 0.09 0.59
CA ILE A 212 8.28 1.27 -0.23
C ILE A 212 8.65 2.46 0.67
N PHE A 213 7.89 2.72 1.73
CA PHE A 213 8.16 3.85 2.63
C PHE A 213 9.38 3.60 3.52
N LEU A 214 9.57 2.36 3.93
CA LEU A 214 10.68 1.94 4.77
C LEU A 214 12.00 1.99 3.98
N PHE A 215 11.99 1.53 2.73
CA PHE A 215 13.18 1.44 1.88
C PHE A 215 12.93 1.99 0.46
N PRO A 216 12.66 3.30 0.31
CA PRO A 216 12.38 3.89 -0.99
C PRO A 216 13.60 3.81 -1.89
N VAL A 217 13.38 3.54 -3.18
CA VAL A 217 14.43 3.60 -4.19
C VAL A 217 14.90 5.04 -4.34
N ARG A 218 16.22 5.25 -4.30
CA ARG A 218 16.79 6.57 -4.55
C ARG A 218 16.65 6.90 -6.04
N PRO A 219 16.17 8.09 -6.42
CA PRO A 219 16.28 8.54 -7.80
C PRO A 219 17.78 8.57 -8.16
N GLY A 220 18.15 7.87 -9.24
CA GLY A 220 19.56 7.78 -9.66
C GLY A 220 20.18 9.15 -9.91
N VAL A 221 21.49 9.30 -9.71
CA VAL A 221 22.19 10.54 -10.04
C VAL A 221 22.20 10.67 -11.57
N ARG A 222 21.58 11.73 -12.09
CA ARG A 222 21.67 12.07 -13.51
C ARG A 222 22.93 12.92 -13.68
N GLN A 223 24.05 12.30 -14.02
CA GLN A 223 25.17 13.06 -14.59
C GLN A 223 24.72 13.51 -15.99
N GLY A 224 24.95 14.78 -16.31
CA GLY A 224 24.56 15.32 -17.61
C GLY A 224 25.22 14.53 -18.75
N GLY A 225 24.48 14.32 -19.82
CA GLY A 225 25.07 13.98 -21.12
C GLY A 225 25.28 12.49 -21.41
N ASP A 226 25.97 11.72 -20.58
CA ASP A 226 26.52 10.44 -21.06
C ASP A 226 26.08 9.21 -20.26
N VAL A 227 25.55 8.23 -21.00
CA VAL A 227 25.29 6.88 -20.54
C VAL A 227 26.63 6.14 -20.48
N ILE A 228 27.14 5.91 -19.28
CA ILE A 228 28.12 4.85 -19.04
C ILE A 228 27.51 3.85 -18.07
N SER A 229 27.35 2.61 -18.54
CA SER A 229 27.13 1.46 -17.68
C SER A 229 28.38 1.24 -16.84
N SER A 230 28.40 1.68 -15.58
CA SER A 230 29.42 1.21 -14.65
C SER A 230 29.06 -0.19 -14.16
N GLY A 231 29.35 -1.17 -15.02
CA GLY A 231 29.83 -2.46 -14.54
C GLY A 231 31.27 -2.28 -14.05
N GLY A 232 31.51 -2.57 -12.78
CA GLY A 232 32.81 -2.61 -12.12
C GLY A 232 32.53 -2.91 -10.64
N LYS A 233 32.69 -4.14 -10.14
CA LYS A 233 33.97 -4.77 -9.81
C LYS A 233 35.00 -3.73 -9.38
N GLU A 234 35.04 -3.46 -8.08
CA GLU A 234 36.26 -3.06 -7.40
C GLU A 234 36.37 -3.88 -6.11
N ASN A 235 37.47 -4.63 -6.08
CA ASN A 235 38.20 -5.36 -5.05
C ASN A 235 37.70 -5.32 -3.60
#